data_AF-A0A482XXJ7-F1
#
_entry.id   AF-A0A482XXJ7-F1
#
_cell.length_a   1.000
_cell.length_b   1.000
_cell.length_c   1.000
_cell.angle_alpha   90.00
_cell.angle_beta   90.00
_cell.angle_gamma   90.00
#
_symmetry.space_group_name_H-M   'P 1'
#
loop_
_entity.id
_entity.type
_entity.pdbx_description
1 polymer ?
#
loop_
_entity_poly.entity_id
_entity_poly.type
_entity_poly.pdbx_seq_one_letter_code
_entity_poly.pdbx_strand_id
1 'polypeptide(L)'
;MVESLVGNVPLLLLVVGLVLMVLEAISPGAHLIVIGIALVGAGLIGVLFPSPLSPIILAGLTLLIGLAAAYVYNEFDFYGGKGTARTTDSDSLSGVTGYVTETVTTRTGEVKLDEGGFAPYYSARTTDGTIEEGEEVIVIDPGGGNVLTVESVNAIGEDEIDRALARDEATKGADREAADGGGESIPDPEPETETETENSG
;
A
#
# COMPACT_ATOMS: atom_id res chain seq x y z
N MET A 1 24.69 -2.51 55.66
CA MET A 1 24.63 -3.27 54.40
C MET A 1 24.81 -2.35 53.19
N VAL A 2 24.04 -1.25 53.08
CA VAL A 2 24.15 -0.27 51.98
C VAL A 2 25.55 0.37 51.89
N GLU A 3 26.17 0.73 53.02
CA GLU A 3 27.54 1.29 53.05
C GLU A 3 28.59 0.39 52.37
N SER A 4 28.46 -0.93 52.53
CA SER A 4 29.38 -1.90 51.94
C SER A 4 29.19 -2.04 50.43
N LEU A 5 27.99 -1.73 49.94
CA LEU A 5 27.68 -1.73 48.51
C LEU A 5 28.24 -0.47 47.85
N VAL A 6 28.08 0.69 48.50
CA VAL A 6 28.60 1.98 48.00
C VAL A 6 30.13 2.01 47.96
N GLY A 7 30.80 1.33 48.90
CA GLY A 7 32.26 1.18 48.90
C GLY A 7 32.82 0.26 47.81
N ASN A 8 31.98 -0.54 47.14
CA ASN A 8 32.39 -1.46 46.08
C ASN A 8 31.79 -1.02 44.74
N VAL A 9 32.53 -0.16 44.02
CA VAL A 9 32.08 0.42 42.75
C VAL A 9 31.65 -0.65 41.73
N PRO A 10 32.41 -1.73 41.46
CA PRO A 10 31.96 -2.80 40.57
C PRO A 10 30.62 -3.42 40.95
N LEU A 11 30.44 -3.77 42.23
CA LEU A 11 29.21 -4.37 42.72
C LEU A 11 28.04 -3.38 42.64
N LEU A 12 28.29 -2.10 42.91
CA LEU A 12 27.30 -1.05 42.78
C LEU A 12 26.84 -0.89 41.32
N LEU A 13 27.76 -0.85 40.36
CA LEU A 13 27.42 -0.78 38.93
C LEU A 13 26.59 -1.99 38.51
N LEU A 14 26.97 -3.20 38.94
CA LEU A 14 26.24 -4.42 38.64
C LEU A 14 24.80 -4.37 39.16
N VAL A 15 24.62 -4.02 40.44
CA VAL A 15 23.29 -3.99 41.08
C VAL A 15 22.42 -2.89 40.47
N VAL A 16 22.96 -1.68 40.29
CA VAL A 16 22.22 -0.57 39.68
C VAL A 16 21.82 -0.93 38.25
N GLY A 17 22.73 -1.52 37.46
CA GLY A 17 22.44 -1.96 36.11
C GLY A 17 21.30 -2.99 36.06
N LEU A 18 21.31 -3.99 36.94
CA LEU A 18 20.22 -4.97 37.06
C LEU A 18 18.89 -4.31 37.43
N VAL A 19 18.89 -3.34 38.35
CA VAL A 19 17.68 -2.58 38.71
C VAL A 19 17.14 -1.81 37.50
N LEU A 20 18.00 -1.15 36.72
CA LEU A 20 17.57 -0.46 35.50
C LEU A 20 16.95 -1.42 34.47
N MET A 21 17.51 -2.63 34.31
CA MET A 21 16.94 -3.65 33.44
C MET A 21 15.55 -4.09 33.90
N VAL A 22 15.34 -4.24 35.21
CA VAL A 22 14.01 -4.58 35.77
C VAL A 22 13.03 -3.43 35.58
N LEU A 23 13.45 -2.18 35.78
CA LEU A 23 12.59 -1.01 35.57
C LEU A 23 12.14 -0.88 34.12
N GLU A 24 13.04 -1.12 33.17
CA GLU A 24 12.70 -1.19 31.74
C GLU A 24 11.64 -2.26 31.46
N ALA A 25 11.75 -3.43 32.10
CA ALA A 25 10.80 -4.54 31.88
C ALA A 25 9.37 -4.19 32.31
N ILE A 26 9.19 -3.23 33.24
CA ILE A 26 7.88 -2.75 33.68
C ILE A 26 7.27 -1.78 32.66
N SER A 27 8.09 -0.92 32.06
CA SER A 27 7.66 0.08 31.08
C SER A 27 8.65 0.11 29.91
N PRO A 28 8.44 -0.71 28.87
CA PRO A 28 9.35 -0.80 27.74
C PRO A 28 9.46 0.56 27.03
N GLY A 29 10.68 1.06 26.89
CA GLY A 29 10.98 2.39 26.39
C GLY A 29 12.36 2.52 25.75
N ALA A 30 13.13 1.45 25.55
CA ALA A 30 14.43 1.37 24.89
C ALA A 30 15.64 2.00 25.59
N HIS A 31 15.43 2.99 26.45
CA HIS A 31 16.53 3.82 26.95
C HIS A 31 17.24 3.19 28.17
N LEU A 32 16.52 2.53 29.08
CA LEU A 32 17.14 2.00 30.30
C LEU A 32 17.86 0.67 30.06
N ILE A 33 17.45 -0.11 29.05
CA ILE A 33 18.13 -1.38 28.73
C ILE A 33 19.59 -1.16 28.31
N VAL A 34 19.85 -0.14 27.49
CA VAL A 34 21.20 0.18 27.00
C VAL A 34 22.12 0.59 28.16
N ILE A 35 21.63 1.47 29.02
CA ILE A 35 22.36 1.90 30.22
C ILE A 35 22.53 0.73 31.19
N GLY A 36 21.50 -0.10 31.35
CA GLY A 36 21.54 -1.31 32.17
C GLY A 36 22.61 -2.29 31.71
N ILE A 37 22.67 -2.61 30.41
CA ILE A 37 23.69 -3.50 29.83
C ILE A 37 25.10 -2.94 30.05
N ALA A 38 25.28 -1.63 29.84
CA ALA A 38 26.57 -0.96 30.06
C ALA A 38 27.09 -1.15 31.49
N LEU A 39 26.22 -0.87 32.48
CA LEU A 39 26.56 -0.96 33.89
C LEU A 39 26.74 -2.41 34.36
N VAL A 40 25.87 -3.34 33.91
CA VAL A 40 25.99 -4.77 34.22
C VAL A 40 27.29 -5.33 33.64
N GLY A 41 27.60 -5.04 32.38
CA GLY A 41 28.82 -5.53 31.74
C GLY A 41 30.08 -5.03 32.43
N ALA A 42 30.16 -3.72 32.70
CA ALA A 42 31.31 -3.14 33.38
C ALA A 42 31.42 -3.60 34.85
N GLY A 43 30.30 -3.66 35.56
CA GLY A 43 30.23 -4.16 36.93
C GLY A 43 30.63 -5.63 37.03
N LEU A 44 30.15 -6.48 36.11
CA LEU A 44 30.48 -7.90 36.07
C LEU A 44 31.97 -8.13 35.84
N ILE A 45 32.57 -7.40 34.89
CA ILE A 45 34.02 -7.44 34.65
C ILE A 45 34.77 -6.98 35.90
N GLY A 46 34.33 -5.89 36.55
CA GLY A 46 34.95 -5.42 37.79
C GLY A 46 34.85 -6.40 38.96
N VAL A 47 33.79 -7.21 39.03
CA VAL A 47 33.62 -8.26 40.04
C VAL A 47 34.46 -9.51 39.71
N LEU A 48 34.50 -9.93 38.44
CA LEU A 48 35.26 -11.11 38.01
C LEU A 48 36.78 -10.88 38.01
N PHE A 49 37.20 -9.65 37.75
CA PHE A 49 38.61 -9.24 37.73
C PHE A 49 38.86 -8.22 38.84
N PRO A 50 38.91 -8.65 40.12
CA PRO A 50 39.03 -7.77 41.30
C PRO A 50 40.41 -7.10 41.45
N SER A 51 41.22 -7.08 40.38
CA SER A 51 42.34 -6.15 40.25
C SER A 51 41.81 -4.71 40.45
N PRO A 52 42.60 -3.76 40.99
CA PRO A 52 42.15 -2.38 41.16
C PRO A 52 41.97 -1.71 39.79
N LEU A 53 40.89 -2.07 39.11
CA LEU A 53 40.34 -1.35 37.97
C LEU A 53 39.97 0.02 38.52
N SER A 54 40.77 1.02 38.16
CA SER A 54 40.50 2.37 38.59
C SER A 54 39.10 2.77 38.14
N PRO A 55 38.40 3.66 38.86
CA PRO A 55 37.09 4.16 38.43
C PRO A 55 37.09 4.69 37.00
N ILE A 56 38.25 5.19 36.51
CA ILE A 56 38.45 5.64 35.13
C ILE A 56 38.35 4.48 34.15
N ILE A 57 38.96 3.32 34.45
CA ILE A 57 38.87 2.13 33.58
C ILE A 57 37.43 1.62 33.56
N LEU A 58 36.76 1.55 34.71
CA LEU A 58 35.35 1.14 34.78
C LEU A 58 34.44 2.11 34.01
N ALA A 59 34.69 3.41 34.08
CA ALA A 59 33.97 4.40 33.29
C ALA A 59 34.19 4.21 31.78
N GLY A 60 35.44 4.01 31.36
CA GLY A 60 35.77 3.73 29.96
C GLY A 60 35.12 2.44 29.45
N LEU A 61 35.10 1.39 30.28
CA LEU A 61 34.46 0.12 29.98
C LEU A 61 32.93 0.27 29.87
N THR A 62 32.33 1.01 30.79
CA THR A 62 30.89 1.33 30.76
C THR A 62 30.54 2.07 29.48
N LEU A 63 31.33 3.08 29.10
CA LEU A 63 31.13 3.82 27.85
C LEU A 63 31.25 2.91 26.62
N LEU A 64 32.29 2.07 26.57
CA LEU A 64 32.53 1.17 25.44
C LEU A 64 31.39 0.17 25.28
N ILE A 65 31.00 -0.51 26.37
CA ILE A 65 29.89 -1.47 26.37
C ILE A 65 28.58 -0.76 26.05
N GLY A 66 28.34 0.44 26.59
CA GLY A 66 27.16 1.23 26.30
C GLY A 66 27.06 1.65 24.83
N LEU A 67 28.15 2.08 24.22
CA LEU A 67 28.20 2.38 22.78
C LEU A 67 27.97 1.14 21.94
N ALA A 68 28.57 0.00 22.30
CA ALA A 68 28.34 -1.26 21.62
C ALA A 68 26.89 -1.72 21.76
N ALA A 69 26.31 -1.62 22.95
CA ALA A 69 24.90 -1.94 23.20
C ALA A 69 23.97 -0.99 22.44
N ALA A 70 24.26 0.31 22.40
CA ALA A 70 23.49 1.28 21.61
C ALA A 70 23.59 1.00 20.11
N TYR A 71 24.78 0.65 19.62
CA TYR A 71 25.00 0.26 18.23
C TYR A 71 24.21 -1.00 17.88
N VAL A 72 24.32 -2.06 18.68
CA VAL A 72 23.54 -3.30 18.51
C VAL A 72 22.05 -3.02 18.60
N TYR A 73 21.62 -2.19 19.54
CA TYR A 73 20.22 -1.82 19.70
C TYR A 73 19.67 -1.12 18.45
N ASN A 74 20.44 -0.20 17.88
CA ASN A 74 20.06 0.54 16.68
C ASN A 74 20.14 -0.30 15.40
N GLU A 75 21.12 -1.19 15.30
CA GLU A 75 21.35 -2.02 14.10
C GLU A 75 20.37 -3.20 14.03
N PHE A 76 20.11 -3.87 15.15
CA PHE A 76 19.28 -5.08 15.18
C PHE A 76 17.80 -4.81 15.45
N ASP A 77 17.43 -3.54 15.62
CA ASP A 77 16.06 -3.10 15.81
C ASP A 77 15.28 -3.96 16.83
N PHE A 78 15.97 -4.28 17.94
CA PHE A 78 15.56 -5.31 18.91
C PHE A 78 14.19 -5.03 19.53
N TYR A 79 13.70 -3.79 19.39
CA TYR A 79 12.38 -3.33 19.80
C TYR A 79 11.60 -2.49 18.77
N GLY A 80 12.16 -2.15 17.60
CA GLY A 80 11.47 -1.33 16.58
C GLY A 80 11.27 -2.03 15.22
N GLY A 81 11.69 -3.29 15.07
CA GLY A 81 11.70 -3.97 13.77
C GLY A 81 10.43 -4.73 13.41
N LYS A 82 9.40 -4.68 14.24
CA LYS A 82 8.04 -5.18 13.97
C LYS A 82 7.03 -4.41 14.82
N GLY A 83 6.52 -3.27 14.34
CA GLY A 83 5.30 -2.70 14.93
C GLY A 83 5.35 -1.26 15.44
N THR A 84 6.28 -0.40 15.01
CA THR A 84 5.75 0.91 14.58
C THR A 84 4.97 0.59 13.33
N ALA A 85 3.69 0.94 13.32
CA ALA A 85 2.95 1.18 12.10
C ALA A 85 3.75 2.22 11.30
N ARG A 86 4.77 1.75 10.59
CA ARG A 86 4.94 2.15 9.21
C ARG A 86 3.58 1.82 8.67
N THR A 87 2.75 2.85 8.54
CA THR A 87 1.67 2.84 7.56
C THR A 87 2.21 2.00 6.43
N THR A 88 1.62 0.83 6.16
CA THR A 88 1.87 0.09 4.92
C THR A 88 2.03 1.19 3.89
N ASP A 89 3.29 1.41 3.46
CA ASP A 89 3.71 2.72 2.93
C ASP A 89 2.63 3.10 1.93
N SER A 90 2.03 4.29 2.04
CA SER A 90 0.95 4.67 1.14
C SER A 90 1.35 4.39 -0.31
N ASP A 91 2.64 4.53 -0.65
CA ASP A 91 3.27 4.10 -1.90
C ASP A 91 2.92 2.67 -2.37
N SER A 92 2.68 1.72 -1.47
CA SER A 92 2.34 0.32 -1.74
C SER A 92 0.87 0.09 -2.10
N LEU A 93 -0.01 1.09 -1.95
CA LEU A 93 -1.41 0.96 -2.34
C LEU A 93 -1.65 1.33 -3.80
N SER A 94 -0.65 1.89 -4.49
CA SER A 94 -0.73 2.17 -5.93
C SER A 94 -0.99 0.89 -6.71
N GLY A 95 -2.05 0.88 -7.53
CA GLY A 95 -2.44 -0.28 -8.33
C GLY A 95 -3.25 -1.35 -7.58
N VAL A 96 -3.55 -1.15 -6.29
CA VAL A 96 -4.46 -2.02 -5.55
C VAL A 96 -5.90 -1.76 -6.01
N THR A 97 -6.67 -2.84 -6.17
CA THR A 97 -8.09 -2.82 -6.51
C THR A 97 -8.99 -2.81 -5.29
N GLY A 98 -10.22 -2.40 -5.50
CA GLY A 98 -11.27 -2.43 -4.49
C GLY A 98 -12.60 -2.02 -5.08
N TYR A 99 -13.54 -1.68 -4.22
CA TYR A 99 -14.86 -1.24 -4.64
C TYR A 99 -15.35 -0.03 -3.85
N VAL A 100 -16.22 0.76 -4.48
CA VAL A 100 -16.82 1.96 -3.88
C VAL A 100 -17.84 1.56 -2.81
N THR A 101 -17.71 2.12 -1.62
CA THR A 101 -18.68 1.99 -0.51
C THR A 101 -19.55 3.24 -0.35
N GLU A 102 -19.07 4.40 -0.79
CA GLU A 102 -19.83 5.65 -0.89
C GLU A 102 -19.44 6.37 -2.19
N THR A 103 -20.43 6.79 -2.98
CA THR A 103 -20.26 7.44 -4.29
C THR A 103 -19.06 8.40 -4.32
N VAL A 104 -18.09 8.11 -5.19
CA VAL A 104 -16.84 8.87 -5.28
C VAL A 104 -17.00 10.00 -6.29
N THR A 105 -16.64 11.19 -5.86
CA THR A 105 -16.62 12.42 -6.67
C THR A 105 -15.23 13.03 -6.64
N THR A 106 -15.03 14.15 -7.32
CA THR A 106 -13.77 14.92 -7.24
C THR A 106 -13.45 15.50 -5.85
N ARG A 107 -14.38 15.39 -4.87
CA ARG A 107 -14.25 16.02 -3.55
C ARG A 107 -14.35 15.06 -2.38
N THR A 108 -15.17 14.03 -2.50
CA THR A 108 -15.51 13.09 -1.41
C THR A 108 -15.86 11.73 -1.97
N GLY A 109 -15.85 10.72 -1.11
CA GLY A 109 -16.18 9.34 -1.42
C GLY A 109 -15.46 8.40 -0.48
N GLU A 110 -15.84 7.13 -0.52
CA GLU A 110 -15.21 6.07 0.25
C GLU A 110 -15.07 4.81 -0.58
N VAL A 111 -13.93 4.14 -0.44
CA VAL A 111 -13.64 2.86 -1.07
C VAL A 111 -13.17 1.87 -0.03
N LYS A 112 -13.41 0.59 -0.31
CA LYS A 112 -12.79 -0.51 0.40
C LYS A 112 -11.84 -1.22 -0.54
N LEU A 113 -10.56 -1.27 -0.16
CA LEU A 113 -9.53 -1.98 -0.92
C LEU A 113 -9.48 -3.47 -0.56
N ASP A 114 -9.06 -4.29 -1.51
CA ASP A 114 -8.84 -5.73 -1.29
C ASP A 114 -7.62 -5.99 -0.39
N GLU A 115 -6.64 -5.08 -0.46
CA GLU A 115 -5.42 -5.08 0.35
C GLU A 115 -5.31 -3.76 1.14
N GLY A 116 -4.91 -3.83 2.41
CA GLY A 116 -4.83 -2.63 3.28
C GLY A 116 -4.90 -2.88 4.79
N GLY A 117 -5.02 -4.15 5.23
CA GLY A 117 -4.96 -4.53 6.65
C GLY A 117 -6.33 -4.85 7.27
N PHE A 118 -6.49 -4.59 8.58
CA PHE A 118 -7.63 -5.10 9.36
C PHE A 118 -8.98 -4.42 9.10
N ALA A 119 -9.00 -3.28 8.39
CA ALA A 119 -10.22 -2.60 7.94
C ALA A 119 -9.87 -1.59 6.82
N PRO A 120 -9.73 -2.02 5.56
CA PRO A 120 -9.14 -1.22 4.48
C PRO A 120 -10.14 -0.22 3.87
N TYR A 121 -10.78 0.58 4.70
CA TYR A 121 -11.67 1.68 4.28
C TYR A 121 -10.87 2.97 4.17
N TYR A 122 -10.95 3.62 3.01
CA TYR A 122 -10.22 4.84 2.72
C TYR A 122 -11.14 5.87 2.10
N SER A 123 -10.92 7.14 2.43
CA SER A 123 -11.54 8.22 1.68
C SER A 123 -10.96 8.26 0.28
N ALA A 124 -11.79 8.52 -0.72
CA ALA A 124 -11.36 8.48 -2.12
C ALA A 124 -11.88 9.68 -2.91
N ARG A 125 -11.15 10.02 -3.98
CA ARG A 125 -11.55 11.01 -4.99
C ARG A 125 -11.21 10.49 -6.38
N THR A 126 -12.03 10.83 -7.35
CA THR A 126 -11.71 10.65 -8.77
C THR A 126 -11.15 11.95 -9.35
N THR A 127 -10.30 11.86 -10.37
CA THR A 127 -9.84 13.04 -11.12
C THR A 127 -11.00 13.70 -11.86
N ASP A 128 -11.90 12.88 -12.42
CA ASP A 128 -13.02 13.34 -13.24
C ASP A 128 -14.29 12.52 -12.99
N GLY A 129 -15.44 13.16 -13.17
CA GLY A 129 -16.75 12.52 -13.09
C GLY A 129 -17.18 12.08 -11.68
N THR A 130 -17.98 11.01 -11.66
CA THR A 130 -18.51 10.36 -10.45
C THR A 130 -18.45 8.85 -10.66
N ILE A 131 -18.09 8.10 -9.63
CA ILE A 131 -18.04 6.63 -9.61
C ILE A 131 -19.10 6.16 -8.61
N GLU A 132 -20.01 5.30 -9.05
CA GLU A 132 -21.18 4.91 -8.25
C GLU A 132 -20.84 3.86 -7.19
N GLU A 133 -21.70 3.73 -6.18
CA GLU A 133 -21.53 2.72 -5.14
C GLU A 133 -21.53 1.30 -5.74
N GLY A 134 -20.60 0.46 -5.26
CA GLY A 134 -20.43 -0.92 -5.72
C GLY A 134 -19.57 -1.09 -6.98
N GLU A 135 -19.12 0.01 -7.60
CA GLU A 135 -18.24 -0.05 -8.77
C GLU A 135 -16.79 -0.39 -8.38
N GLU A 136 -16.11 -1.14 -9.26
CA GLU A 136 -14.72 -1.53 -9.05
C GLU A 136 -13.76 -0.40 -9.42
N VAL A 137 -12.77 -0.18 -8.56
CA VAL A 137 -11.82 0.92 -8.68
C VAL A 137 -10.39 0.46 -8.48
N ILE A 138 -9.46 1.21 -9.05
CA ILE A 138 -8.02 1.04 -8.85
C ILE A 138 -7.40 2.34 -8.33
N VAL A 139 -6.45 2.21 -7.40
CA VAL A 139 -5.73 3.35 -6.84
C VAL A 139 -4.67 3.83 -7.83
N ILE A 140 -4.80 5.07 -8.30
CA ILE A 140 -3.87 5.72 -9.23
C ILE A 140 -2.78 6.47 -8.46
N ASP A 141 -3.17 7.12 -7.37
CA ASP A 141 -2.25 7.83 -6.49
C ASP A 141 -2.67 7.60 -5.02
N PRO A 142 -1.85 6.93 -4.21
CA PRO A 142 -2.16 6.71 -2.81
C PRO A 142 -2.05 7.97 -1.95
N GLY A 143 -1.50 9.07 -2.49
CA GLY A 143 -1.45 10.36 -1.84
C GLY A 143 -0.65 10.39 -0.53
N GLY A 144 -0.76 11.52 0.19
CA GLY A 144 -0.13 11.74 1.50
C GLY A 144 -1.19 11.89 2.60
N GLY A 145 -1.81 10.78 3.03
CA GLY A 145 -2.84 10.77 4.08
C GLY A 145 -3.82 9.61 3.94
N ASN A 146 -5.07 9.81 4.38
CA ASN A 146 -6.16 8.81 4.26
C ASN A 146 -7.06 9.03 3.03
N VAL A 147 -6.63 9.87 2.08
CA VAL A 147 -7.40 10.20 0.87
C VAL A 147 -6.64 9.68 -0.35
N LEU A 148 -7.23 8.69 -1.01
CA LEU A 148 -6.68 8.05 -2.21
C LEU A 148 -7.28 8.70 -3.46
N THR A 149 -6.51 8.76 -4.54
CA THR A 149 -7.04 9.06 -5.87
C THR A 149 -7.28 7.74 -6.60
N VAL A 150 -8.52 7.52 -7.01
CA VAL A 150 -8.98 6.27 -7.63
C VAL A 150 -9.66 6.54 -8.96
N GLU A 151 -9.65 5.53 -9.82
CA GLU A 151 -10.35 5.57 -11.11
C GLU A 151 -11.17 4.29 -11.29
N SER A 152 -12.30 4.39 -12.00
CA SER A 152 -13.14 3.24 -12.30
C SER A 152 -12.42 2.30 -13.27
N VAL A 153 -12.46 1.00 -12.96
CA VAL A 153 -11.93 -0.04 -13.85
C VAL A 153 -12.82 -0.20 -15.09
N ASN A 154 -14.12 0.06 -14.96
CA ASN A 154 -15.11 -0.12 -16.03
C ASN A 154 -15.17 1.09 -16.99
N ALA A 155 -14.84 2.29 -16.51
CA ALA A 155 -14.78 3.49 -17.35
C ALA A 155 -13.68 3.43 -18.42
N ILE A 156 -12.67 2.57 -18.24
CA ILE A 156 -11.62 2.30 -19.24
C ILE A 156 -12.17 1.41 -20.39
N GLY A 157 -13.24 0.65 -20.15
CA GLY A 157 -13.76 -0.36 -21.09
C GLY A 157 -15.03 0.02 -21.85
N GLU A 158 -15.98 0.74 -21.24
CA GLU A 158 -17.30 0.94 -21.86
C GLU A 158 -17.31 2.03 -22.96
N ASP A 159 -16.54 3.10 -22.81
CA ASP A 159 -16.72 4.28 -23.68
C ASP A 159 -15.99 4.20 -25.05
N GLU A 160 -14.90 3.44 -25.14
CA GLU A 160 -14.11 3.30 -26.37
C GLU A 160 -14.54 2.08 -27.20
N ILE A 161 -14.92 0.97 -26.55
CA ILE A 161 -15.36 -0.26 -27.23
C ILE A 161 -16.73 -0.07 -27.87
N ASP A 162 -17.72 0.49 -27.16
CA ASP A 162 -19.06 0.70 -27.72
C ASP A 162 -19.06 1.74 -28.85
N ARG A 163 -18.21 2.77 -28.72
CA ARG A 163 -17.98 3.77 -29.77
C ARG A 163 -17.24 3.20 -30.99
N ALA A 164 -16.37 2.21 -30.79
CA ALA A 164 -15.74 1.48 -31.88
C ALA A 164 -16.72 0.51 -32.55
N LEU A 165 -17.55 -0.20 -31.77
CA LEU A 165 -18.57 -1.12 -32.26
C LEU A 165 -19.63 -0.39 -33.11
N ALA A 166 -20.09 0.78 -32.66
CA ALA A 166 -21.03 1.61 -33.42
C ALA A 166 -20.45 2.13 -34.75
N ARG A 167 -19.15 2.42 -34.81
CA ARG A 167 -18.46 2.80 -36.06
C ARG A 167 -18.31 1.61 -37.00
N ASP A 168 -18.05 0.43 -36.45
CA ASP A 168 -17.97 -0.82 -37.21
C ASP A 168 -19.33 -1.23 -37.78
N GLU A 169 -20.43 -1.04 -37.02
CA GLU A 169 -21.79 -1.27 -37.49
C GLU A 169 -22.22 -0.29 -38.59
N ALA A 170 -21.89 1.00 -38.45
CA ALA A 170 -22.16 2.00 -39.50
C ALA A 170 -21.40 1.70 -40.81
N THR A 171 -20.16 1.24 -40.70
CA THR A 171 -19.34 0.86 -41.86
C THR A 171 -19.86 -0.43 -42.52
N LYS A 172 -20.23 -1.44 -41.72
CA LYS A 172 -20.85 -2.71 -42.22
C LYS A 172 -22.28 -2.53 -42.74
N GLY A 173 -22.99 -1.49 -42.34
CA GLY A 173 -24.30 -1.10 -42.87
C GLY A 173 -24.18 -0.49 -44.28
N ALA A 174 -23.21 0.41 -44.47
CA ALA A 174 -22.95 1.04 -45.76
C ALA A 174 -22.48 0.04 -46.84
N ASP A 175 -21.69 -0.97 -46.46
CA ASP A 175 -21.25 -2.04 -47.39
C ASP A 175 -22.39 -2.99 -47.80
N ARG A 176 -23.45 -3.12 -46.99
CA ARG A 176 -24.64 -3.92 -47.33
C ARG A 176 -25.62 -3.17 -48.23
N GLU A 177 -25.75 -1.86 -48.08
CA GLU A 177 -26.57 -1.03 -48.98
C GLU A 177 -25.92 -0.83 -50.35
N ALA A 178 -24.58 -0.88 -50.45
CA ALA A 178 -23.86 -0.84 -51.73
C ALA A 178 -23.95 -2.15 -52.53
N ALA A 179 -24.29 -3.28 -51.90
CA ALA A 179 -24.37 -4.60 -52.53
C ALA A 179 -25.77 -4.95 -53.09
N ASP A 180 -26.82 -4.21 -52.73
CA ASP A 180 -28.21 -4.47 -53.17
C ASP A 180 -28.72 -3.48 -54.24
N GLY A 181 -27.83 -2.62 -54.78
CA GLY A 181 -28.18 -1.54 -55.71
C GLY A 181 -27.90 -1.78 -57.20
N GLY A 182 -27.62 -3.01 -57.64
CA GLY A 182 -27.05 -3.25 -58.98
C GLY A 182 -27.49 -4.53 -59.68
N GLY A 183 -28.81 -4.79 -59.78
CA GLY A 183 -29.34 -5.84 -60.66
C GLY A 183 -29.57 -5.32 -62.08
N GLU A 184 -28.53 -5.33 -62.91
CA GLU A 184 -28.64 -5.07 -64.35
C GLU A 184 -29.58 -6.08 -65.01
N SER A 185 -30.60 -5.54 -65.67
CA SER A 185 -31.54 -6.20 -66.56
C SER A 185 -30.83 -6.94 -67.71
N ILE A 186 -30.99 -8.26 -67.75
CA ILE A 186 -30.66 -9.08 -68.92
C ILE A 186 -31.75 -8.85 -69.99
N PRO A 187 -31.44 -8.39 -71.21
CA PRO A 187 -32.44 -8.33 -72.27
C PRO A 187 -32.62 -9.73 -72.88
N ASP A 188 -33.85 -10.25 -72.79
CA ASP A 188 -34.32 -11.45 -73.48
C ASP A 188 -34.53 -11.14 -74.98
N PRO A 189 -34.18 -12.04 -75.92
CA PRO A 189 -34.30 -11.74 -77.35
C PRO A 189 -35.76 -11.87 -77.80
N GLU A 190 -36.20 -10.93 -78.64
CA GLU A 190 -37.54 -10.84 -79.20
C GLU A 190 -37.97 -12.10 -79.97
N PRO A 191 -39.27 -12.43 -79.93
CA PRO A 191 -39.95 -12.85 -81.16
C PRO A 191 -41.24 -12.05 -81.42
N GLU A 192 -41.21 -11.33 -82.54
CA GLU A 192 -42.23 -11.23 -83.61
C GLU A 192 -43.73 -11.42 -83.26
N THR A 193 -44.47 -10.31 -83.36
CA THR A 193 -45.79 -10.08 -84.01
C THR A 193 -46.96 -11.04 -83.68
N GLU A 194 -48.12 -10.59 -83.18
CA GLU A 194 -49.23 -10.06 -83.98
C GLU A 194 -50.32 -9.36 -83.13
N THR A 195 -50.96 -8.42 -83.81
CA THR A 195 -51.93 -7.37 -83.46
C THR A 195 -53.27 -7.78 -82.82
N GLU A 196 -53.78 -6.85 -82.00
CA GLU A 196 -55.18 -6.40 -81.83
C GLU A 196 -56.33 -7.43 -81.81
N THR A 197 -57.22 -7.35 -80.82
CA THR A 197 -58.43 -6.49 -80.89
C THR A 197 -59.30 -6.72 -79.64
N GLU A 198 -59.86 -5.63 -79.14
CA GLU A 198 -61.00 -5.54 -78.21
C GLU A 198 -62.13 -6.56 -78.47
N ASN A 199 -62.89 -6.92 -77.42
CA ASN A 199 -64.29 -6.49 -77.26
C ASN A 199 -65.09 -7.40 -76.31
N SER A 200 -65.73 -6.75 -75.33
CA SER A 200 -67.04 -6.97 -74.70
C SER A 200 -67.82 -8.27 -74.92
N GLY A 201 -68.36 -8.84 -73.84
CA GLY A 201 -69.43 -9.84 -73.86
C GLY A 201 -69.48 -10.76 -72.65
#